data_AF-Q4DWW3-F1
#
_entry.id   AF-Q4DWW3-F1
#
_cell.length_a   1.000
_cell.length_b   1.000
_cell.length_c   1.000
_cell.angle_alpha   90.00
_cell.angle_beta   90.00
_cell.angle_gamma   90.00
#
_symmetry.space_group_name_H-M   'P 1'
#
loop_
_entity.id
_entity.type
_entity.pdbx_description
1 polymer ?
#
loop_
_entity_poly.entity_id
_entity_poly.type
_entity_poly.pdbx_seq_one_letter_code
_entity_poly.pdbx_strand_id
1 'polypeptide(L)'
;MTVGSLYAFGRGVLLPLCGFATGWVAYRAVEERGLIDESYLRRIRLGNLTLQLYLQQHVLPVAFTENYGYPEEFLKTMIERLGRGDDADNEVERQTFEQILRECDLNGQIAWLEEHVLYDIPYFYIADIFDGWCALHRSLFTTADEGEGKESNLTRRGDNSDAFASEVLCRGVVEKTLNGIFPYDVAVRVLCVLAVGHTSNARLLSQLISPTVIVERYEAYLNDLEQRNMMAGDKIPNKEVTAATLELLRALNTASVHRRWWYFWGRASTGPYPIAAQLNGEMWCRCLGDLPAGTREICPDGALLFADTLSESFKCGSGNRHLGVSGAGRS
;
A
#
# COMPACT_ATOMS: atom_id res chain seq x y z
N MET A 1 -50.92 -8.25 5.80
CA MET A 1 -49.85 -8.92 6.57
C MET A 1 -50.27 -8.97 8.03
N THR A 2 -50.26 -10.14 8.65
CA THR A 2 -50.66 -10.31 10.05
C THR A 2 -49.47 -10.03 10.97
N VAL A 3 -49.71 -9.50 12.16
CA VAL A 3 -48.65 -9.18 13.14
C VAL A 3 -47.75 -10.39 13.41
N GLY A 4 -48.30 -11.61 13.36
CA GLY A 4 -47.56 -12.86 13.49
C GLY A 4 -46.54 -13.12 12.37
N SER A 5 -46.84 -12.77 11.10
CA SER A 5 -45.89 -12.96 10.00
C SER A 5 -44.73 -11.96 10.05
N LEU A 6 -45.01 -10.73 10.51
CA LEU A 6 -44.00 -9.69 10.71
C LEU A 6 -43.06 -10.02 11.87
N TYR A 7 -43.60 -10.56 12.96
CA TYR A 7 -42.80 -11.05 14.09
C TYR A 7 -41.95 -12.27 13.72
N ALA A 8 -42.50 -13.21 12.95
CA ALA A 8 -41.75 -14.38 12.47
C ALA A 8 -40.61 -13.99 11.51
N PHE A 9 -40.87 -13.05 10.58
CA PHE A 9 -39.83 -12.54 9.68
C PHE A 9 -38.77 -11.73 10.42
N GLY A 10 -39.19 -10.85 11.36
CA GLY A 10 -38.28 -10.07 12.20
C GLY A 10 -37.37 -10.94 13.06
N ARG A 11 -37.91 -12.01 13.65
CA ARG A 11 -37.14 -12.96 14.47
C ARG A 11 -36.27 -13.91 13.63
N GLY A 12 -36.74 -14.29 12.44
CA GLY A 12 -36.06 -15.26 11.58
C GLY A 12 -34.91 -14.70 10.76
N VAL A 13 -34.97 -13.42 10.35
CA VAL A 13 -33.99 -12.84 9.40
C VAL A 13 -33.32 -11.59 9.95
N LEU A 14 -34.08 -10.64 10.49
CA LEU A 14 -33.52 -9.36 10.95
C LEU A 14 -32.68 -9.51 12.21
N LEU A 15 -33.15 -10.30 13.20
CA LEU A 15 -32.43 -10.48 14.46
C LEU A 15 -31.05 -11.14 14.28
N PRO A 16 -30.89 -12.21 13.47
CA PRO A 16 -29.58 -12.75 13.15
C PRO A 16 -28.67 -11.77 12.39
N LEU A 17 -29.22 -11.01 11.43
CA LEU A 17 -28.43 -10.03 10.66
C LEU A 17 -27.93 -8.88 11.53
N CYS A 18 -28.78 -8.32 12.40
CA CYS A 18 -28.36 -7.29 13.36
C CYS A 18 -27.36 -7.85 14.38
N GLY A 19 -27.57 -9.08 14.85
CA GLY A 19 -26.61 -9.77 15.73
C GLY A 19 -25.26 -10.01 15.06
N PHE A 20 -25.26 -10.40 13.79
CA PHE A 20 -24.05 -10.58 13.00
C PHE A 20 -23.33 -9.25 12.76
N ALA A 21 -24.05 -8.19 12.36
CA ALA A 21 -23.46 -6.87 12.14
C ALA A 21 -22.85 -6.29 13.43
N THR A 22 -23.57 -6.39 14.55
CA THR A 22 -23.06 -5.92 15.85
C THR A 22 -21.88 -6.75 16.34
N GLY A 23 -21.94 -8.08 16.21
CA GLY A 23 -20.84 -8.99 16.51
C GLY A 23 -19.61 -8.76 15.64
N TRP A 24 -19.79 -8.48 14.35
CA TRP A 24 -18.72 -8.17 13.41
C TRP A 24 -18.03 -6.85 13.74
N VAL A 25 -18.80 -5.78 14.00
CA VAL A 25 -18.24 -4.48 14.40
C VAL A 25 -17.50 -4.59 15.73
N ALA A 26 -18.06 -5.31 16.71
CA ALA A 26 -17.39 -5.55 17.98
C ALA A 26 -16.09 -6.36 17.79
N TYR A 27 -16.11 -7.42 16.98
CA TYR A 27 -14.93 -8.22 16.66
C TYR A 27 -13.83 -7.36 16.00
N ARG A 28 -14.19 -6.53 15.01
CA ARG A 28 -13.24 -5.63 14.33
C ARG A 28 -12.60 -4.63 15.30
N ALA A 29 -13.40 -4.02 16.17
CA ALA A 29 -12.89 -3.09 17.17
C ALA A 29 -11.94 -3.76 18.18
N VAL A 30 -12.14 -5.05 18.47
CA VAL A 30 -11.31 -5.80 19.41
C VAL A 30 -10.03 -6.33 18.75
N GLU A 31 -10.09 -6.73 17.47
CA GLU A 31 -8.94 -7.12 16.65
C GLU A 31 -8.02 -5.91 16.39
N GLU A 32 -8.57 -4.76 16.00
CA GLU A 32 -7.81 -3.51 15.78
C GLU A 32 -7.11 -2.98 17.04
N ARG A 33 -7.63 -3.31 18.23
CA ARG A 33 -7.02 -2.93 19.51
C ARG A 33 -6.07 -3.98 20.07
N GLY A 34 -5.85 -5.10 19.38
CA GLY A 34 -4.96 -6.18 19.82
C GLY A 34 -5.36 -6.82 21.16
N LEU A 35 -6.66 -6.81 21.51
CA LEU A 35 -7.13 -7.27 22.83
C LEU A 35 -7.32 -8.78 22.93
N ILE A 36 -7.25 -9.51 21.82
CA ILE A 36 -7.43 -10.96 21.75
C ILE A 36 -6.10 -11.59 21.34
N ASP A 37 -5.68 -12.57 22.14
CA ASP A 37 -4.53 -13.44 21.84
C ASP A 37 -4.72 -14.20 20.51
N GLU A 38 -3.65 -14.35 19.76
CA GLU A 38 -3.68 -14.89 18.39
C GLU A 38 -4.26 -16.31 18.33
N SER A 39 -4.02 -17.09 19.39
CA SER A 39 -4.61 -18.43 19.60
C SER A 39 -6.13 -18.42 19.58
N TYR A 40 -6.75 -17.37 20.14
CA TYR A 40 -8.19 -17.22 20.23
C TYR A 40 -8.78 -16.66 18.91
N LEU A 41 -8.07 -15.74 18.25
CA LEU A 41 -8.43 -15.31 16.88
C LEU A 41 -8.43 -16.50 15.93
N ARG A 42 -7.47 -17.42 16.05
CA ARG A 42 -7.42 -18.65 15.26
C ARG A 42 -8.66 -19.51 15.46
N ARG A 43 -9.10 -19.72 16.72
CA ARG A 43 -10.33 -20.47 17.02
C ARG A 43 -11.58 -19.80 16.45
N ILE A 44 -11.68 -18.47 16.54
CA ILE A 44 -12.81 -17.73 15.96
C ILE A 44 -12.82 -17.88 14.43
N ARG A 45 -11.66 -17.72 13.77
CA ARG A 45 -11.52 -17.87 12.32
C ARG A 45 -11.88 -19.29 11.86
N LEU A 46 -11.42 -20.31 12.57
CA LEU A 46 -11.79 -21.71 12.30
C LEU A 46 -13.29 -21.92 12.48
N GLY A 47 -13.88 -21.41 13.57
CA GLY A 47 -15.32 -21.45 13.79
C GLY A 47 -16.13 -20.78 12.68
N ASN A 48 -15.68 -19.61 12.19
CA ASN A 48 -16.34 -18.90 11.09
C ASN A 48 -16.27 -19.68 9.77
N LEU A 49 -15.13 -20.28 9.45
CA LEU A 49 -14.99 -21.10 8.24
C LEU A 49 -15.84 -22.38 8.31
N THR A 50 -15.85 -23.06 9.46
CA THR A 50 -16.70 -24.24 9.67
C THR A 50 -18.18 -23.88 9.58
N LEU A 51 -18.58 -22.73 10.13
CA LEU A 51 -19.94 -22.23 9.98
C LEU A 51 -20.27 -21.91 8.53
N GLN A 52 -19.36 -21.27 7.80
CA GLN A 52 -19.56 -20.96 6.38
C GLN A 52 -19.73 -22.23 5.55
N LEU A 53 -18.90 -23.26 5.77
CA LEU A 53 -19.04 -24.56 5.10
C LEU A 53 -20.38 -25.22 5.43
N TYR A 54 -20.78 -25.24 6.71
CA TYR A 54 -22.08 -25.79 7.13
C TYR A 54 -23.26 -25.07 6.48
N LEU A 55 -23.21 -23.73 6.45
CA LEU A 55 -24.25 -22.94 5.81
C LEU A 55 -24.33 -23.23 4.32
N GLN A 56 -23.20 -23.36 3.62
CA GLN A 56 -23.20 -23.70 2.20
C GLN A 56 -23.74 -25.11 1.91
N GLN A 57 -23.41 -26.10 2.74
CA GLN A 57 -23.84 -27.49 2.52
C GLN A 57 -25.31 -27.74 2.87
N HIS A 58 -25.87 -27.00 3.83
CA HIS A 58 -27.15 -27.36 4.43
C HIS A 58 -28.22 -26.26 4.43
N VAL A 59 -27.85 -25.00 4.23
CA VAL A 59 -28.77 -23.87 4.44
C VAL A 59 -28.90 -22.99 3.20
N LEU A 60 -27.80 -22.64 2.55
CA LEU A 60 -27.77 -21.75 1.40
C LEU A 60 -28.14 -22.49 0.11
N PRO A 61 -28.93 -21.89 -0.78
CA PRO A 61 -29.22 -22.47 -2.09
C PRO A 61 -27.95 -22.66 -2.92
N VAL A 62 -27.85 -23.76 -3.67
CA VAL A 62 -26.68 -24.09 -4.51
C VAL A 62 -26.31 -22.95 -5.46
N ALA A 63 -27.30 -22.35 -6.12
CA ALA A 63 -27.06 -21.21 -7.02
C ALA A 63 -26.47 -19.98 -6.30
N PHE A 64 -26.76 -19.79 -5.01
CA PHE A 64 -26.14 -18.72 -4.22
C PHE A 64 -24.69 -19.07 -3.89
N THR A 65 -24.42 -20.32 -3.50
CA THR A 65 -23.07 -20.76 -3.14
C THR A 65 -22.13 -20.84 -4.33
N GLU A 66 -22.62 -21.17 -5.53
CA GLU A 66 -21.81 -21.17 -6.75
C GLU A 66 -21.36 -19.77 -7.18
N ASN A 67 -22.21 -18.76 -6.95
CA ASN A 67 -21.91 -17.38 -7.38
C ASN A 67 -21.17 -16.54 -6.32
N TYR A 68 -21.42 -16.81 -5.03
CA TYR A 68 -20.94 -15.96 -3.93
C TYR A 68 -20.18 -16.74 -2.85
N GLY A 69 -20.15 -18.06 -2.95
CA GLY A 69 -19.46 -18.91 -2.00
C GLY A 69 -18.02 -19.21 -2.40
N TYR A 70 -17.20 -19.58 -1.42
CA TYR A 70 -15.95 -20.26 -1.73
C TYR A 70 -16.24 -21.71 -2.18
N PRO A 71 -15.42 -22.28 -3.08
CA PRO A 71 -15.49 -23.70 -3.41
C PRO A 71 -15.39 -24.57 -2.16
N GLU A 72 -16.20 -25.62 -2.07
CA GLU A 72 -16.28 -26.48 -0.87
C GLU A 72 -14.91 -27.09 -0.51
N GLU A 73 -14.18 -27.56 -1.51
CA GLU A 73 -12.85 -28.14 -1.34
C GLU A 73 -11.83 -27.12 -0.84
N PHE A 74 -11.97 -25.85 -1.22
CA PHE A 74 -11.14 -24.77 -0.69
C PHE A 74 -11.41 -24.55 0.81
N LEU A 75 -12.69 -24.48 1.21
CA LEU A 75 -13.06 -24.33 2.62
C LEU A 75 -12.61 -25.53 3.47
N LYS A 76 -12.82 -26.76 3.00
CA LYS A 76 -12.34 -27.97 3.70
C LYS A 76 -10.84 -27.92 3.92
N THR A 77 -10.08 -27.61 2.85
CA THR A 77 -8.61 -27.47 2.92
C THR A 77 -8.21 -26.41 3.93
N MET A 78 -8.89 -25.26 3.94
CA MET A 78 -8.57 -24.16 4.83
C MET A 78 -8.91 -24.47 6.29
N ILE A 79 -10.05 -25.11 6.55
CA ILE A 79 -10.44 -25.61 7.89
C ILE A 79 -9.43 -26.65 8.38
N GLU A 80 -9.02 -27.58 7.53
CA GLU A 80 -8.06 -28.61 7.87
C GLU A 80 -6.69 -28.00 8.23
N ARG A 81 -6.20 -27.06 7.41
CA ARG A 81 -4.95 -26.32 7.68
C ARG A 81 -5.03 -25.54 8.99
N LEU A 82 -6.14 -24.85 9.24
CA LEU A 82 -6.35 -24.12 10.50
C LEU A 82 -6.52 -25.05 11.71
N GLY A 83 -7.07 -26.25 11.51
CA GLY A 83 -7.38 -27.23 12.55
C GLY A 83 -6.22 -28.09 13.01
N ARG A 84 -5.18 -28.28 12.17
CA ARG A 84 -3.94 -29.02 12.50
C ARG A 84 -3.00 -28.26 13.48
N GLY A 85 -3.56 -27.52 14.42
CA GLY A 85 -2.85 -26.61 15.30
C GLY A 85 -2.10 -27.23 16.47
N ASP A 86 -1.33 -28.30 16.27
CA ASP A 86 -0.46 -28.86 17.32
C ASP A 86 0.95 -29.29 16.87
N ASP A 87 1.35 -29.07 15.61
CA ASP A 87 2.77 -29.11 15.27
C ASP A 87 3.33 -27.70 15.46
N ALA A 88 3.73 -27.37 16.68
CA ALA A 88 4.40 -26.11 17.01
C ALA A 88 5.75 -25.93 16.29
N ASP A 89 6.23 -26.94 15.55
CA ASP A 89 7.39 -26.84 14.64
C ASP A 89 7.03 -26.76 13.15
N ASN A 90 5.77 -27.01 12.79
CA ASN A 90 5.25 -26.81 11.44
C ASN A 90 4.10 -25.80 11.48
N GLU A 91 4.35 -24.65 12.11
CA GLU A 91 3.74 -23.43 11.62
C GLU A 91 4.07 -23.37 10.12
N VAL A 92 3.17 -23.92 9.30
CA VAL A 92 3.02 -23.48 7.91
C VAL A 92 2.51 -22.06 8.07
N GLU A 93 3.46 -21.21 8.44
CA GLU A 93 3.42 -19.77 8.47
C GLU A 93 2.54 -19.41 7.28
N ARG A 94 1.40 -18.76 7.53
CA ARG A 94 0.53 -18.34 6.44
C ARG A 94 1.43 -17.74 5.38
N GLN A 95 1.47 -18.36 4.19
CA GLN A 95 2.36 -17.86 3.16
C GLN A 95 2.04 -16.38 2.97
N THR A 96 3.02 -15.54 3.26
CA THR A 96 2.83 -14.11 3.13
C THR A 96 2.56 -13.80 1.66
N PHE A 97 1.86 -12.70 1.35
CA PHE A 97 1.69 -12.33 -0.06
C PHE A 97 3.02 -12.15 -0.77
N GLU A 98 4.06 -11.73 -0.03
CA GLU A 98 5.43 -11.74 -0.53
C GLU A 98 5.88 -13.14 -0.98
N GLN A 99 5.65 -14.19 -0.20
CA GLN A 99 5.97 -15.57 -0.58
C GLN A 99 5.17 -16.03 -1.80
N ILE A 100 3.86 -15.75 -1.84
CA ILE A 100 3.00 -16.11 -2.98
C ILE A 100 3.47 -15.39 -4.26
N LEU A 101 3.72 -14.09 -4.18
CA LEU A 101 4.18 -13.29 -5.32
C LEU A 101 5.59 -13.66 -5.77
N ARG A 102 6.45 -14.15 -4.86
CA ARG A 102 7.79 -14.65 -5.20
C ARG A 102 7.74 -15.91 -6.06
N GLU A 103 6.68 -16.70 -5.97
CA GLU A 103 6.46 -17.87 -6.84
C GLU A 103 5.94 -17.47 -8.24
N CYS A 104 5.40 -16.27 -8.39
CA CYS A 104 4.93 -15.73 -9.67
C CYS A 104 6.06 -15.04 -10.45
N ASP A 105 6.02 -15.15 -11.78
CA ASP A 105 6.81 -14.26 -12.64
C ASP A 105 6.27 -12.82 -12.58
N LEU A 106 7.03 -11.85 -13.07
CA LEU A 106 6.64 -10.44 -12.99
C LEU A 106 5.29 -10.16 -13.69
N ASN A 107 5.00 -10.85 -14.80
CA ASN A 107 3.70 -10.71 -15.46
C ASN A 107 2.56 -11.25 -14.59
N GLY A 108 2.76 -12.41 -13.95
CA GLY A 108 1.80 -12.99 -13.01
C GLY A 108 1.56 -12.07 -11.80
N GLN A 109 2.62 -11.46 -11.25
CA GLN A 109 2.50 -10.49 -10.16
C GLN A 109 1.65 -9.28 -10.59
N ILE A 110 1.93 -8.71 -11.76
CA ILE A 110 1.22 -7.52 -12.28
C ILE A 110 -0.24 -7.84 -12.57
N ALA A 111 -0.53 -8.96 -13.25
CA ALA A 111 -1.89 -9.40 -13.52
C ALA A 111 -2.69 -9.60 -12.21
N TRP A 112 -2.06 -10.18 -11.19
CA TRP A 112 -2.69 -10.39 -9.89
C TRP A 112 -3.00 -9.08 -9.17
N LEU A 113 -2.08 -8.10 -9.22
CA LEU A 113 -2.31 -6.77 -8.66
C LEU A 113 -3.39 -6.00 -9.43
N GLU A 114 -3.44 -6.13 -10.76
CA GLU A 114 -4.48 -5.49 -11.60
C GLU A 114 -5.87 -6.00 -11.23
N GLU A 115 -6.00 -7.29 -10.95
CA GLU A 115 -7.24 -7.89 -10.48
C GLU A 115 -7.66 -7.25 -9.14
N HIS A 116 -6.73 -7.17 -8.18
CA HIS A 116 -7.02 -6.73 -6.82
C HIS A 116 -7.12 -5.21 -6.66
N VAL A 117 -6.52 -4.42 -7.55
CA VAL A 117 -6.66 -2.96 -7.52
C VAL A 117 -8.07 -2.53 -7.93
N LEU A 118 -8.77 -3.32 -8.73
CA LEU A 118 -10.12 -2.99 -9.19
C LEU A 118 -11.21 -3.41 -8.19
N TYR A 119 -10.90 -4.32 -7.27
CA TYR A 119 -11.89 -4.79 -6.31
C TYR A 119 -12.04 -3.88 -5.09
N ASP A 120 -13.29 -3.79 -4.60
CA ASP A 120 -13.66 -3.25 -3.30
C ASP A 120 -13.50 -4.30 -2.19
N ILE A 121 -12.32 -4.94 -2.13
CA ILE A 121 -11.96 -5.88 -1.06
C ILE A 121 -11.63 -5.09 0.23
N PRO A 122 -11.84 -5.64 1.44
CA PRO A 122 -11.47 -4.98 2.69
C PRO A 122 -10.02 -4.47 2.71
N TYR A 123 -9.86 -3.19 3.10
CA TYR A 123 -8.64 -2.39 3.19
C TYR A 123 -7.36 -3.15 3.55
N PHE A 124 -7.41 -3.95 4.63
CA PHE A 124 -6.23 -4.65 5.17
C PHE A 124 -5.65 -5.66 4.18
N TYR A 125 -6.50 -6.33 3.40
CA TYR A 125 -6.07 -7.36 2.47
C TYR A 125 -5.34 -6.77 1.27
N ILE A 126 -5.85 -5.65 0.74
CA ILE A 126 -5.22 -4.98 -0.41
C ILE A 126 -3.89 -4.34 0.03
N ALA A 127 -3.84 -3.67 1.19
CA ALA A 127 -2.60 -3.06 1.67
C ALA A 127 -1.49 -4.09 1.87
N ASP A 128 -1.79 -5.27 2.44
CA ASP A 128 -0.79 -6.33 2.66
C ASP A 128 -0.28 -6.96 1.35
N ILE A 129 -1.15 -7.09 0.34
CA ILE A 129 -0.75 -7.56 -1.00
C ILE A 129 0.28 -6.61 -1.62
N PHE A 130 -0.05 -5.33 -1.64
CA PHE A 130 0.76 -4.31 -2.27
C PHE A 130 2.05 -4.04 -1.47
N ASP A 131 2.00 -4.15 -0.15
CA ASP A 131 3.16 -4.13 0.73
C ASP A 131 4.10 -5.30 0.44
N GLY A 132 3.58 -6.53 0.36
CA GLY A 132 4.37 -7.71 -0.01
C GLY A 132 5.03 -7.57 -1.38
N TRP A 133 4.33 -6.97 -2.36
CA TRP A 133 4.93 -6.68 -3.66
C TRP A 133 6.04 -5.60 -3.59
N CYS A 134 5.84 -4.55 -2.79
CA CYS A 134 6.88 -3.53 -2.57
C CYS A 134 8.12 -4.11 -1.88
N ALA A 135 7.94 -5.05 -0.96
CA ALA A 135 9.03 -5.75 -0.30
C ALA A 135 9.88 -6.55 -1.31
N LEU A 136 9.23 -7.24 -2.26
CA LEU A 136 9.94 -7.92 -3.36
C LEU A 136 10.71 -6.94 -4.25
N HIS A 137 10.15 -5.78 -4.56
CA HIS A 137 10.77 -4.81 -5.49
C HIS A 137 11.48 -3.66 -4.77
N ARG A 138 11.91 -3.89 -3.52
CA ARG A 138 12.54 -2.90 -2.64
C ARG A 138 13.84 -2.33 -3.21
N SER A 139 14.55 -3.10 -4.04
CA SER A 139 15.73 -2.67 -4.78
C SER A 139 15.46 -1.53 -5.76
N LEU A 140 14.21 -1.28 -6.16
CA LEU A 140 13.87 -0.16 -7.05
C LEU A 140 13.97 1.19 -6.35
N PHE A 141 13.78 1.25 -5.03
CA PHE A 141 13.80 2.52 -4.27
C PHE A 141 14.76 2.55 -3.08
N THR A 142 15.42 1.43 -2.75
CA THR A 142 16.51 1.39 -1.76
C THR A 142 17.77 0.74 -2.32
N THR A 143 18.91 0.95 -1.66
CA THR A 143 20.21 0.30 -1.93
C THR A 143 20.53 -0.82 -0.93
N ALA A 144 19.71 -0.99 0.11
CA ALA A 144 20.00 -1.86 1.25
C ALA A 144 20.12 -3.37 0.90
N ASP A 145 19.49 -3.81 -0.19
CA ASP A 145 19.33 -5.24 -0.52
C ASP A 145 20.09 -5.69 -1.79
N GLU A 146 21.08 -4.92 -2.30
CA GLU A 146 21.92 -5.42 -3.41
C GLU A 146 22.81 -6.62 -3.01
N GLY A 147 22.84 -7.01 -1.73
CA GLY A 147 23.72 -8.04 -1.17
C GLY A 147 23.16 -9.47 -1.09
N GLU A 148 21.84 -9.70 -1.17
CA GLU A 148 21.32 -11.07 -1.12
C GLU A 148 21.32 -11.73 -2.50
N GLY A 149 22.48 -12.33 -2.82
CA GLY A 149 22.73 -13.11 -4.02
C GLY A 149 21.92 -14.40 -4.13
N LYS A 150 20.61 -14.29 -4.23
CA LYS A 150 19.77 -15.36 -4.79
C LYS A 150 19.17 -14.86 -6.08
N GLU A 151 19.29 -15.69 -7.11
CA GLU A 151 18.71 -15.62 -8.46
C GLU A 151 17.18 -15.47 -8.46
N SER A 152 16.64 -14.54 -7.69
CA SER A 152 15.26 -14.13 -7.82
C SER A 152 15.19 -13.33 -9.12
N ASN A 153 14.19 -13.62 -9.95
CA ASN A 153 13.88 -12.91 -11.20
C ASN A 153 13.45 -11.45 -10.95
N LEU A 154 13.94 -10.82 -9.88
CA LEU A 154 13.64 -9.46 -9.48
C LEU A 154 14.45 -8.53 -10.37
N THR A 155 13.70 -7.75 -11.15
CA THR A 155 14.19 -6.77 -12.12
C THR A 155 15.13 -5.78 -11.46
N ARG A 156 16.27 -5.51 -12.11
CA ARG A 156 17.26 -4.58 -11.60
C ARG A 156 16.80 -3.15 -11.87
N ARG A 157 17.19 -2.22 -10.99
CA ARG A 157 16.97 -0.78 -11.22
C ARG A 157 17.59 -0.39 -12.57
N GLY A 158 16.76 0.17 -13.45
CA GLY A 158 17.16 0.65 -14.78
C GLY A 158 16.82 -0.27 -15.94
N ASP A 159 16.34 -1.50 -15.68
CA ASP A 159 15.97 -2.45 -16.76
C ASP A 159 14.80 -1.95 -17.61
N ASN A 160 13.97 -1.03 -17.09
CA ASN A 160 12.76 -0.53 -17.74
C ASN A 160 11.94 -1.68 -18.34
N SER A 161 11.54 -2.62 -17.49
CA SER A 161 10.90 -3.86 -17.94
C SER A 161 9.47 -3.61 -18.40
N ASP A 162 9.15 -4.04 -19.62
CA ASP A 162 7.80 -3.95 -20.20
C ASP A 162 6.75 -4.63 -19.32
N ALA A 163 7.13 -5.64 -18.52
CA ALA A 163 6.22 -6.34 -17.63
C ALA A 163 5.64 -5.42 -16.53
N PHE A 164 6.35 -4.36 -16.11
CA PHE A 164 5.80 -3.39 -15.17
C PHE A 164 4.77 -2.46 -15.80
N ALA A 165 4.70 -2.34 -17.13
CA ALA A 165 3.86 -1.35 -17.81
C ALA A 165 2.38 -1.69 -17.60
N SER A 166 1.68 -0.89 -16.79
CA SER A 166 0.27 -1.10 -16.46
C SER A 166 -0.46 0.22 -16.24
N GLU A 167 -1.33 0.57 -17.18
CA GLU A 167 -2.24 1.71 -17.02
C GLU A 167 -3.28 1.46 -15.92
N VAL A 168 -3.74 0.21 -15.79
CA VAL A 168 -4.75 -0.19 -14.79
C VAL A 168 -4.21 0.01 -13.39
N LEU A 169 -2.99 -0.47 -13.10
CA LEU A 169 -2.34 -0.25 -11.80
C LEU A 169 -2.07 1.22 -11.53
N CYS A 170 -1.53 1.96 -12.51
CA CYS A 170 -1.26 3.37 -12.32
C CYS A 170 -2.52 4.15 -11.94
N ARG A 171 -3.64 3.92 -12.64
CA ARG A 171 -4.92 4.58 -12.33
C ARG A 171 -5.50 4.11 -11.00
N GLY A 172 -5.58 2.79 -10.80
CA GLY A 172 -6.19 2.21 -9.61
C GLY A 172 -5.43 2.55 -8.32
N VAL A 173 -4.10 2.52 -8.35
CA VAL A 173 -3.28 2.88 -7.18
C VAL A 173 -3.39 4.38 -6.90
N VAL A 174 -3.37 5.25 -7.91
CA VAL A 174 -3.58 6.70 -7.71
C VAL A 174 -4.97 6.95 -7.12
N GLU A 175 -6.02 6.35 -7.67
CA GLU A 175 -7.38 6.49 -7.16
C GLU A 175 -7.48 6.04 -5.70
N LYS A 176 -6.98 4.84 -5.36
CA LYS A 176 -6.98 4.34 -3.98
C LYS A 176 -6.12 5.21 -3.05
N THR A 177 -5.02 5.78 -3.54
CA THR A 177 -4.20 6.73 -2.79
C THR A 177 -4.98 8.00 -2.49
N LEU A 178 -5.61 8.60 -3.51
CA LEU A 178 -6.37 9.85 -3.37
C LEU A 178 -7.61 9.68 -2.50
N ASN A 179 -8.26 8.53 -2.56
CA ASN A 179 -9.42 8.19 -1.72
C ASN A 179 -9.05 7.76 -0.29
N GLY A 180 -7.74 7.68 0.05
CA GLY A 180 -7.28 7.26 1.37
C GLY A 180 -7.46 5.76 1.65
N ILE A 181 -7.67 4.95 0.61
CA ILE A 181 -7.78 3.48 0.70
C ILE A 181 -6.39 2.86 0.88
N PHE A 182 -5.33 3.45 0.34
CA PHE A 182 -3.97 3.06 0.71
C PHE A 182 -3.41 3.99 1.78
N PRO A 183 -2.80 3.45 2.86
CA PRO A 183 -1.98 4.26 3.74
C PRO A 183 -0.77 4.78 2.95
N TYR A 184 -0.24 5.95 3.33
CA TYR A 184 0.76 6.64 2.53
C TYR A 184 2.04 5.82 2.34
N ASP A 185 2.48 5.14 3.39
CA ASP A 185 3.68 4.28 3.41
C ASP A 185 3.61 3.13 2.40
N VAL A 186 2.44 2.53 2.18
CA VAL A 186 2.20 1.55 1.11
C VAL A 186 2.04 2.25 -0.23
N ALA A 187 1.17 3.25 -0.32
CA ALA A 187 0.86 3.96 -1.56
C ALA A 187 2.11 4.48 -2.27
N VAL A 188 3.00 5.17 -1.54
CA VAL A 188 4.18 5.81 -2.13
C VAL A 188 5.19 4.78 -2.64
N ARG A 189 5.36 3.64 -1.95
CA ARG A 189 6.23 2.56 -2.40
C ARG A 189 5.69 1.89 -3.66
N VAL A 190 4.39 1.62 -3.73
CA VAL A 190 3.76 1.04 -4.93
C VAL A 190 3.92 1.97 -6.13
N LEU A 191 3.58 3.25 -5.95
CA LEU A 191 3.75 4.26 -7.00
C LEU A 191 5.20 4.37 -7.43
N CYS A 192 6.15 4.31 -6.49
CA CYS A 192 7.58 4.32 -6.78
C CYS A 192 8.02 3.11 -7.59
N VAL A 193 7.63 1.89 -7.19
CA VAL A 193 7.94 0.65 -7.92
C VAL A 193 7.40 0.72 -9.34
N LEU A 194 6.14 1.18 -9.54
CA LEU A 194 5.56 1.36 -10.87
C LEU A 194 6.34 2.38 -11.71
N ALA A 195 6.67 3.54 -11.13
CA ALA A 195 7.36 4.62 -11.82
C ALA A 195 8.81 4.26 -12.20
N VAL A 196 9.56 3.64 -11.30
CA VAL A 196 10.95 3.24 -11.54
C VAL A 196 11.03 1.99 -12.41
N GLY A 197 10.08 1.06 -12.25
CA GLY A 197 10.00 -0.18 -13.02
C GLY A 197 9.79 0.06 -14.51
N HIS A 198 9.00 1.07 -14.89
CA HIS A 198 8.81 1.43 -16.30
C HIS A 198 8.53 2.92 -16.55
N THR A 199 9.21 3.49 -17.54
CA THR A 199 9.14 4.92 -17.91
C THR A 199 7.77 5.37 -18.41
N SER A 200 6.99 4.48 -19.05
CA SER A 200 5.60 4.82 -19.44
C SER A 200 4.72 5.05 -18.22
N ASN A 201 4.89 4.26 -17.15
CA ASN A 201 4.19 4.45 -15.89
C ASN A 201 4.61 5.76 -15.24
N ALA A 202 5.91 6.07 -15.19
CA ALA A 202 6.36 7.37 -14.66
C ALA A 202 5.73 8.56 -15.41
N ARG A 203 5.65 8.47 -16.75
CA ARG A 203 4.98 9.50 -17.57
C ARG A 203 3.48 9.57 -17.28
N LEU A 204 2.79 8.44 -17.17
CA LEU A 204 1.37 8.42 -16.84
C LEU A 204 1.11 8.97 -15.43
N LEU A 205 1.86 8.52 -14.44
CA LEU A 205 1.77 8.99 -13.05
C LEU A 205 2.03 10.49 -12.94
N SER A 206 2.97 11.05 -13.72
CA SER A 206 3.21 12.50 -13.76
C SER A 206 2.00 13.33 -14.22
N GLN A 207 1.02 12.68 -14.86
CA GLN A 207 -0.25 13.28 -15.29
C GLN A 207 -1.40 12.99 -14.31
N LEU A 208 -1.33 11.90 -13.56
CA LEU A 208 -2.39 11.44 -12.65
C LEU A 208 -2.26 11.99 -11.23
N ILE A 209 -1.04 12.22 -10.74
CA ILE A 209 -0.78 12.72 -9.39
C ILE A 209 0.28 13.83 -9.41
N SER A 210 -0.02 14.94 -8.73
CA SER A 210 0.92 16.06 -8.68
C SER A 210 2.01 15.83 -7.62
N PRO A 211 3.26 16.29 -7.87
CA PRO A 211 4.32 16.32 -6.87
C PRO A 211 3.91 17.01 -5.57
N THR A 212 3.08 18.05 -5.64
CA THR A 212 2.54 18.77 -4.48
C THR A 212 1.73 17.82 -3.59
N VAL A 213 0.80 17.05 -4.16
CA VAL A 213 -0.04 16.11 -3.40
C VAL A 213 0.79 15.02 -2.74
N ILE A 214 1.87 14.56 -3.39
CA ILE A 214 2.78 13.56 -2.81
C ILE A 214 3.46 14.11 -1.55
N VAL A 215 3.93 15.37 -1.58
CA VAL A 215 4.60 16.00 -0.44
C VAL A 215 3.61 16.38 0.66
N GLU A 216 2.41 16.87 0.31
CA GLU A 216 1.33 17.16 1.28
C GLU A 216 0.92 15.90 2.06
N ARG A 217 0.78 14.78 1.37
CA ARG A 217 0.45 13.49 2.02
C ARG A 217 1.62 12.95 2.83
N TYR A 218 2.85 13.19 2.40
CA TYR A 218 4.03 12.86 3.20
C TYR A 218 4.07 13.66 4.50
N GLU A 219 3.78 14.96 4.44
CA GLU A 219 3.68 15.81 5.64
C GLU A 219 2.59 15.30 6.58
N ALA A 220 1.40 14.97 6.06
CA ALA A 220 0.31 14.39 6.84
C ALA A 220 0.72 13.07 7.51
N TYR A 221 1.45 12.21 6.79
CA TYR A 221 2.01 10.97 7.33
C TYR A 221 3.02 11.23 8.46
N LEU A 222 3.95 12.17 8.28
CA LEU A 222 4.91 12.53 9.33
C LEU A 222 4.23 13.10 10.58
N ASN A 223 3.22 13.96 10.41
CA ASN A 223 2.44 14.52 11.51
C ASN A 223 1.68 13.42 12.28
N ASP A 224 1.13 12.44 11.58
CA ASP A 224 0.46 11.28 12.20
C ASP A 224 1.46 10.41 13.00
N LEU A 225 2.64 10.15 12.45
CA LEU A 225 3.71 9.46 13.18
C LEU A 225 4.16 10.23 14.43
N GLU A 226 4.27 11.55 14.34
CA GLU A 226 4.65 12.41 15.48
C GLU A 226 3.59 12.33 16.59
N GLN A 227 2.31 12.45 16.23
CA GLN A 227 1.19 12.33 17.18
C GLN A 227 1.16 10.97 17.88
N ARG A 228 1.57 9.90 17.18
CA ARG A 228 1.66 8.54 17.73
C ARG A 228 2.99 8.23 18.43
N ASN A 229 3.94 9.16 18.47
CA ASN A 229 5.32 8.94 18.95
C ASN A 229 6.04 7.79 18.22
N MET A 230 5.78 7.63 16.92
CA MET A 230 6.32 6.57 16.06
C MET A 230 7.17 7.13 14.92
N MET A 231 7.98 8.17 15.18
CA MET A 231 8.78 8.86 14.15
C MET A 231 9.78 7.95 13.39
N ALA A 232 10.15 6.80 13.98
CA ALA A 232 10.98 5.80 13.32
C ALA A 232 10.23 4.99 12.24
N GLY A 233 8.90 5.06 12.21
CA GLY A 233 8.00 4.22 11.42
C GLY A 233 7.10 3.37 12.32
N ASP A 234 6.04 2.83 11.70
CA ASP A 234 5.12 1.87 12.32
C ASP A 234 5.45 0.47 11.78
N LYS A 235 4.63 -0.08 10.87
CA LYS A 235 4.94 -1.33 10.14
C LYS A 235 6.17 -1.18 9.23
N ILE A 236 6.29 -0.03 8.55
CA ILE A 236 7.37 0.27 7.62
C ILE A 236 8.26 1.36 8.21
N PRO A 237 9.61 1.20 8.21
CA PRO A 237 10.51 2.22 8.70
C PRO A 237 10.35 3.53 7.93
N ASN A 238 10.25 4.66 8.63
CA ASN A 238 10.07 5.98 8.01
C ASN A 238 11.19 6.30 7.01
N LYS A 239 12.43 5.88 7.30
CA LYS A 239 13.57 6.05 6.36
C LYS A 239 13.29 5.42 4.98
N GLU A 240 12.61 4.29 4.94
CA GLU A 240 12.25 3.58 3.70
C GLU A 240 11.12 4.32 2.97
N VAL A 241 10.13 4.80 3.72
CA VAL A 241 9.06 5.63 3.17
C VAL A 241 9.65 6.90 2.55
N THR A 242 10.56 7.59 3.23
CA THR A 242 11.27 8.76 2.69
C THR A 242 12.05 8.41 1.41
N ALA A 243 12.74 7.27 1.39
CA ALA A 243 13.50 6.84 0.20
C ALA A 243 12.58 6.62 -1.01
N ALA A 244 11.45 5.95 -0.81
CA ALA A 244 10.44 5.77 -1.84
C ALA A 244 9.80 7.09 -2.29
N THR A 245 9.50 8.01 -1.36
CA THR A 245 8.98 9.35 -1.68
C THR A 245 9.97 10.12 -2.56
N LEU A 246 11.25 10.14 -2.19
CA LEU A 246 12.29 10.85 -2.96
C LEU A 246 12.50 10.23 -4.34
N GLU A 247 12.57 8.90 -4.42
CA GLU A 247 12.79 8.20 -5.67
C GLU A 247 11.58 8.31 -6.62
N LEU A 248 10.35 8.29 -6.08
CA LEU A 248 9.15 8.58 -6.85
C LEU A 248 9.20 10.00 -7.43
N LEU A 249 9.45 11.01 -6.59
CA LEU A 249 9.53 12.41 -7.04
C LEU A 249 10.63 12.59 -8.10
N ARG A 250 11.79 11.94 -7.91
CA ARG A 250 12.85 11.93 -8.92
C ARG A 250 12.38 11.29 -10.23
N ALA A 251 11.72 10.14 -10.19
CA ALA A 251 11.22 9.45 -11.37
C ALA A 251 10.19 10.30 -12.13
N LEU A 252 9.25 10.92 -11.40
CA LEU A 252 8.28 11.87 -11.97
C LEU A 252 8.95 13.11 -12.56
N ASN A 253 10.00 13.61 -11.91
CA ASN A 253 10.80 14.72 -12.45
C ASN A 253 11.44 14.33 -13.78
N THR A 254 12.12 13.18 -13.83
CA THR A 254 12.73 12.68 -15.06
C THR A 254 11.70 12.49 -16.17
N ALA A 255 10.52 11.94 -15.87
CA ALA A 255 9.44 11.77 -16.85
C ALA A 255 8.84 13.09 -17.36
N SER A 256 8.93 14.15 -16.54
CA SER A 256 8.44 15.49 -16.85
C SER A 256 9.44 16.33 -17.66
N VAL A 257 10.72 15.90 -17.76
CA VAL A 257 11.74 16.65 -18.52
C VAL A 257 11.41 16.57 -20.01
N HIS A 258 11.02 17.71 -20.59
CA HIS A 258 10.88 17.86 -22.03
C HIS A 258 12.10 18.58 -22.61
N ARG A 259 12.85 17.89 -23.48
CA ARG A 259 13.89 18.53 -24.29
C ARG A 259 13.28 19.02 -25.60
N ARG A 260 13.54 20.29 -25.91
CA ARG A 260 13.15 20.88 -27.20
C ARG A 260 13.87 20.12 -28.32
N TRP A 261 13.11 19.54 -29.25
CA TRP A 261 13.65 18.75 -30.34
C TRP A 261 14.41 19.60 -31.37
N TRP A 262 14.02 20.87 -31.55
CA TRP A 262 14.67 21.79 -32.50
C TRP A 262 14.60 23.26 -32.07
N TYR A 263 15.65 24.05 -32.31
CA TYR A 263 15.79 25.44 -31.79
C TYR A 263 14.58 26.35 -32.04
N PHE A 264 13.86 26.15 -33.15
CA PHE A 264 12.72 27.01 -33.53
C PHE A 264 11.35 26.35 -33.35
N TRP A 265 11.26 25.01 -33.23
CA TRP A 265 9.98 24.28 -33.22
C TRP A 265 9.86 23.39 -31.98
N GLY A 266 8.72 23.47 -31.29
CA GLY A 266 8.42 22.69 -30.09
C GLY A 266 8.32 23.52 -28.81
N ARG A 267 7.81 22.89 -27.74
CA ARG A 267 7.67 23.52 -26.42
C ARG A 267 9.05 23.91 -25.87
N ALA A 268 9.08 24.97 -25.07
CA ALA A 268 10.29 25.36 -24.35
C ALA A 268 10.80 24.19 -23.51
N SER A 269 12.13 24.05 -23.42
CA SER A 269 12.75 23.07 -22.53
C SER A 269 12.28 23.35 -21.11
N THR A 270 11.84 22.33 -20.40
CA THR A 270 11.39 22.48 -19.01
C THR A 270 12.54 22.69 -18.01
N GLY A 271 13.80 22.57 -18.46
CA GLY A 271 14.95 22.53 -17.58
C GLY A 271 15.12 21.16 -16.89
N PRO A 272 16.15 21.02 -16.02
CA PRO A 272 16.48 19.75 -15.36
C PRO A 272 15.50 19.35 -14.24
N TYR A 273 14.83 20.33 -13.62
CA TYR A 273 13.94 20.10 -12.48
C TYR A 273 12.54 20.70 -12.68
N PRO A 274 11.76 20.25 -13.69
CA PRO A 274 10.40 20.73 -13.94
C PRO A 274 9.48 20.71 -12.73
N ILE A 275 9.62 19.72 -11.84
CA ILE A 275 8.69 19.59 -10.71
C ILE A 275 8.93 20.64 -9.63
N ALA A 276 10.12 21.27 -9.60
CA ALA A 276 10.42 22.33 -8.63
C ALA A 276 9.39 23.48 -8.69
N ALA A 277 8.86 23.78 -9.88
CA ALA A 277 7.84 24.80 -10.08
C ALA A 277 6.45 24.43 -9.50
N GLN A 278 6.23 23.15 -9.17
CA GLN A 278 4.98 22.65 -8.60
C GLN A 278 5.07 22.48 -7.08
N LEU A 279 6.28 22.47 -6.52
CA LEU A 279 6.51 22.23 -5.11
C LEU A 279 6.50 23.53 -4.31
N ASN A 280 5.94 23.47 -3.10
CA ASN A 280 6.10 24.54 -2.11
C ASN A 280 7.47 24.37 -1.44
N GLY A 281 8.36 25.35 -1.62
CA GLY A 281 9.71 25.32 -1.07
C GLY A 281 9.75 25.22 0.47
N GLU A 282 8.84 25.88 1.18
CA GLU A 282 8.79 25.79 2.65
C GLU A 282 8.37 24.39 3.12
N MET A 283 7.37 23.80 2.47
CA MET A 283 6.91 22.44 2.77
C MET A 283 7.99 21.41 2.44
N TRP A 284 8.67 21.57 1.30
CA TRP A 284 9.84 20.77 0.95
C TRP A 284 10.89 20.84 2.04
N CYS A 285 11.30 22.04 2.46
CA CYS A 285 12.34 22.17 3.48
C CYS A 285 11.94 21.57 4.82
N ARG A 286 10.65 21.67 5.20
CA ARG A 286 10.14 21.08 6.44
C ARG A 286 10.15 19.55 6.42
N CYS A 287 9.79 18.93 5.30
CA CYS A 287 9.59 17.48 5.21
C CYS A 287 10.82 16.73 4.69
N LEU A 288 11.55 17.32 3.75
CA LEU A 288 12.62 16.69 2.96
C LEU A 288 13.93 17.50 2.94
N GLY A 289 13.96 18.68 3.60
CA GLY A 289 15.19 19.46 3.75
C GLY A 289 16.22 18.75 4.63
N ASP A 290 15.77 18.20 5.76
CA ASP A 290 16.56 17.34 6.64
C ASP A 290 15.99 15.92 6.65
N LEU A 291 16.70 15.00 6.01
CA LEU A 291 16.24 13.61 5.89
C LEU A 291 16.31 12.87 7.24
N PRO A 292 15.39 11.92 7.52
CA PRO A 292 15.47 11.07 8.70
C PRO A 292 16.79 10.30 8.79
N ALA A 293 17.17 9.92 10.02
CA ALA A 293 18.40 9.18 10.26
C ALA A 293 18.41 7.84 9.50
N GLY A 294 19.53 7.54 8.83
CA GLY A 294 19.70 6.35 8.01
C GLY A 294 19.06 6.41 6.61
N THR A 295 18.25 7.42 6.28
CA THR A 295 17.70 7.57 4.92
C THR A 295 18.80 7.74 3.88
N ARG A 296 19.85 8.50 4.18
CA ARG A 296 21.00 8.69 3.26
C ARG A 296 21.76 7.39 2.97
N GLU A 297 21.72 6.40 3.86
CA GLU A 297 22.44 5.14 3.70
C GLU A 297 21.71 4.17 2.76
N ILE A 298 20.38 4.29 2.67
CA ILE A 298 19.54 3.40 1.87
C ILE A 298 19.01 4.05 0.59
N CYS A 299 19.09 5.37 0.46
CA CYS A 299 18.62 6.06 -0.73
C CYS A 299 19.55 5.85 -1.93
N PRO A 300 18.99 5.75 -3.15
CA PRO A 300 19.76 5.83 -4.38
C PRO A 300 20.50 7.16 -4.51
N ASP A 301 21.72 7.15 -5.07
CA ASP A 301 22.50 8.37 -5.34
C ASP A 301 21.69 9.41 -6.15
N GLY A 302 20.90 8.95 -7.12
CA GLY A 302 20.04 9.81 -7.91
C GLY A 302 18.96 10.50 -7.08
N ALA A 303 18.37 9.80 -6.09
CA ALA A 303 17.38 10.36 -5.18
C ALA A 303 18.01 11.40 -4.25
N LEU A 304 19.22 11.12 -3.75
CA LEU A 304 19.96 12.02 -2.89
C LEU A 304 20.39 13.29 -3.62
N LEU A 305 20.96 13.16 -4.82
CA LEU A 305 21.34 14.31 -5.64
C LEU A 305 20.12 15.18 -5.97
N PHE A 306 18.99 14.54 -6.28
CA PHE A 306 17.72 15.23 -6.51
C PHE A 306 17.26 15.99 -5.26
N ALA A 307 17.30 15.34 -4.09
CA ALA A 307 16.91 15.93 -2.84
C ALA A 307 17.79 17.13 -2.46
N ASP A 308 19.11 16.95 -2.52
CA ASP A 308 20.10 17.99 -2.19
C ASP A 308 19.98 19.18 -3.15
N THR A 309 19.78 18.94 -4.46
CA THR A 309 19.61 20.02 -5.45
C THR A 309 18.34 20.83 -5.21
N LEU A 310 17.22 20.17 -4.90
CA LEU A 310 15.98 20.89 -4.60
C LEU A 310 16.08 21.65 -3.28
N SER A 311 16.68 21.05 -2.25
CA SER A 311 16.92 21.71 -0.96
C SER A 311 17.79 22.95 -1.09
N GLU A 312 18.83 22.90 -1.92
CA GLU A 312 19.64 24.08 -2.26
C GLU A 312 18.81 25.14 -3.00
N SER A 313 18.03 24.72 -4.00
CA SER A 313 17.20 25.64 -4.81
C SER A 313 16.14 26.38 -3.99
N PHE A 314 15.56 25.71 -2.98
CA PHE A 314 14.59 26.27 -2.07
C PHE A 314 15.22 26.96 -0.86
N LYS A 315 16.55 26.96 -0.76
CA LYS A 315 17.32 27.58 0.33
C LYS A 315 16.91 27.03 1.70
N CYS A 316 16.79 25.71 1.80
CA CYS A 316 16.52 25.05 3.07
C CYS A 316 17.67 25.34 4.04
N GLY A 317 17.41 26.17 5.05
CA GLY A 317 18.34 26.40 6.14
C GLY A 317 18.36 25.19 7.06
N SER A 318 19.52 24.86 7.61
CA SER A 318 19.76 23.75 8.55
C SER A 318 19.09 23.91 9.94
N GLY A 319 17.98 24.66 10.06
CA GLY A 319 17.44 25.06 11.36
C GLY A 319 15.95 25.45 11.47
N ASN A 320 15.14 25.40 10.41
CA ASN A 320 13.71 25.77 10.52
C ASN A 320 12.83 24.57 10.92
N ARG A 321 12.92 24.12 12.17
CA ARG A 321 11.96 23.18 12.77
C ARG A 321 10.95 23.91 13.66
N HIS A 322 9.73 24.03 13.16
CA HIS A 322 8.51 23.82 13.96
C HIS A 322 7.49 23.20 13.00
N LEU A 323 7.31 21.88 13.06
CA LEU A 323 6.09 21.25 12.58
C LEU A 323 4.96 21.86 13.41
N GLY A 324 4.10 22.62 12.75
CA GLY A 324 3.14 23.48 13.40
C GLY A 324 2.12 22.66 14.19
N VAL A 325 2.20 22.71 15.51
CA VAL A 325 1.08 22.36 16.40
C VAL A 325 -0.02 23.40 16.17
N SER A 326 -0.85 23.19 15.15
CA SER A 326 -2.13 23.89 15.02
C SER A 326 -3.11 23.25 16.00
N GLY A 327 -3.07 23.79 17.22
CA GLY A 327 -4.15 23.90 18.20
C GLY A 327 -5.27 22.86 18.22
N ALA A 328 -5.26 22.04 19.28
CA ALA A 328 -6.48 21.62 19.95
C ALA A 328 -6.31 21.81 21.47
N GLY A 329 -6.10 23.06 21.88
CA GLY A 329 -6.43 23.46 23.24
C GLY A 329 -7.94 23.59 23.36
N ARG A 330 -8.54 22.85 24.29
CA ARG A 330 -9.73 23.25 25.05
C ARG A 330 -9.81 22.36 26.28
N SER A 331 -9.18 22.91 27.32
CA SER A 331 -9.56 22.89 28.75
C SER A 331 -10.67 21.95 29.19
#